data_AF-A0AAW5ZRG2-F1
#
_entry.id   AF-A0AAW5ZRG2-F1
#
_cell.length_a   1.000
_cell.length_b   1.000
_cell.length_c   1.000
_cell.angle_alpha   90.00
_cell.angle_beta   90.00
_cell.angle_gamma   90.00
#
_symmetry.space_group_name_H-M   'P 1'
#
loop_
_entity.id
_entity.type
_entity.pdbx_description
1 polymer ?
#
loop_
_entity_poly.entity_id
_entity_poly.type
_entity_poly.pdbx_seq_one_letter_code
_entity_poly.pdbx_strand_id
1 'polypeptide(L)'
;MREYKRRTVQEVAACTCDRCKRRLTPDEPGEWQERLSFDQACGFDSVFGDGSMISLDLCQHCVQQVLGEWLRITPTSTAGPALSPGVMEKFAQFGSDFMAAGRGEHEQAVRAGGQRRKPQGRRK
;
A
#
# COMPACT_ATOMS: atom_id res chain seq x y z
N MET A 1 -2.49 -23.23 26.89
CA MET A 1 -1.22 -22.66 27.39
C MET A 1 -0.16 -22.88 26.30
N ARG A 2 0.61 -21.86 25.91
CA ARG A 2 1.65 -22.01 24.87
C ARG A 2 3.01 -22.02 25.55
N GLU A 3 3.84 -23.02 25.23
CA GLU A 3 5.21 -23.14 25.70
C GLU A 3 6.16 -22.76 24.57
N TYR A 4 7.21 -22.00 24.89
CA TYR A 4 8.21 -21.53 23.92
C TYR A 4 9.59 -21.99 24.37
N LYS A 5 10.43 -22.38 23.41
CA LYS A 5 11.83 -22.80 23.64
C LYS A 5 12.77 -21.81 22.94
N ARG A 6 13.87 -21.43 23.61
CA ARG A 6 14.94 -20.63 22.98
C ARG A 6 15.63 -21.43 21.87
N ARG A 7 15.81 -20.79 20.72
CA ARG A 7 16.63 -21.27 19.61
C ARG A 7 17.47 -20.12 19.07
N THR A 8 18.65 -20.44 18.55
CA THR A 8 19.44 -19.53 17.73
C THR A 8 19.03 -19.76 16.27
N VAL A 9 18.62 -18.70 15.59
CA VAL A 9 18.24 -18.72 14.18
C VAL A 9 19.16 -17.78 13.40
N GLN A 10 19.46 -18.15 12.15
CA GLN A 10 20.09 -17.23 11.23
C GLN A 10 18.98 -16.49 10.49
N GLU A 11 19.07 -15.16 10.49
CA GLU A 11 18.16 -14.29 9.76
C GLU A 11 18.95 -13.50 8.74
N VAL A 12 18.31 -13.20 7.61
CA VAL A 12 18.95 -12.40 6.56
C VAL A 12 19.06 -10.96 7.06
N ALA A 13 20.28 -10.53 7.38
CA ALA A 13 20.54 -9.18 7.87
C ALA A 13 20.56 -8.12 6.76
N ALA A 14 20.85 -8.52 5.53
CA ALA A 14 20.85 -7.68 4.33
C ALA A 14 20.99 -8.55 3.07
N CYS A 15 20.62 -8.00 1.92
CA CYS A 15 21.00 -8.54 0.62
C CYS A 15 21.36 -7.39 -0.34
N THR A 16 21.88 -7.72 -1.51
CA THR A 16 22.24 -6.72 -2.53
C THR A 16 21.47 -7.03 -3.79
N CYS A 17 20.81 -6.03 -4.38
CA CYS A 17 20.11 -6.24 -5.64
C CYS A 17 21.12 -6.61 -6.73
N ASP A 18 20.93 -7.77 -7.37
CA ASP A 18 21.86 -8.30 -8.37
C ASP A 18 21.96 -7.42 -9.61
N ARG A 19 20.90 -6.67 -9.91
CA ARG A 19 20.85 -5.77 -11.07
C ARG A 19 21.45 -4.39 -10.78
N CYS A 20 20.89 -3.63 -9.83
CA CYS A 20 21.31 -2.25 -9.59
C CYS A 20 22.41 -2.11 -8.52
N LYS A 21 22.82 -3.22 -7.89
CA LYS A 21 23.83 -3.28 -6.82
C LYS A 21 23.49 -2.47 -5.56
N ARG A 22 22.24 -2.02 -5.43
CA ARG A 22 21.74 -1.39 -4.20
C ARG A 22 21.73 -2.40 -3.06
N ARG A 23 22.29 -2.02 -1.91
CA ARG A 23 22.17 -2.80 -0.68
C ARG A 23 20.79 -2.59 -0.07
N LEU A 24 20.14 -3.67 0.34
CA LEU A 24 18.82 -3.70 0.94
C LEU A 24 18.98 -4.19 2.38
N THR A 25 18.42 -3.44 3.32
CA THR A 25 18.48 -3.74 4.76
C THR A 25 17.09 -3.66 5.39
N PRO A 26 16.80 -4.42 6.46
CA PRO A 26 15.55 -4.32 7.21
C PRO A 26 15.17 -2.90 7.67
N ASP A 27 16.17 -2.03 7.85
CA ASP A 27 16.00 -0.63 8.27
C ASP A 27 15.50 0.31 7.15
N GLU A 28 15.32 -0.18 5.93
CA GLU A 28 14.73 0.56 4.80
C GLU A 28 13.28 0.07 4.55
N PRO A 29 12.26 0.70 5.17
CA PRO A 29 10.87 0.35 4.94
C PRO A 29 10.48 0.48 3.46
N GLY A 30 9.67 -0.45 2.99
CA GLY A 30 9.25 -0.56 1.59
C GLY A 30 10.20 -1.42 0.79
N GLU A 31 11.43 -0.96 0.56
CA GLU A 31 12.38 -1.67 -0.33
C GLU A 31 12.74 -3.07 0.18
N TRP A 32 12.92 -3.24 1.49
CA TRP A 32 13.26 -4.54 2.06
C TRP A 32 12.09 -5.52 1.98
N GLN A 33 10.88 -5.09 2.34
CA GLN A 33 9.69 -5.93 2.41
C GLN A 33 9.17 -6.31 1.01
N GLU A 34 9.30 -5.40 0.04
CA GLU A 34 8.82 -5.57 -1.33
C GLU A 34 9.91 -6.09 -2.30
N ARG A 35 11.05 -6.57 -1.77
CA ARG A 35 12.08 -7.22 -2.59
C ARG A 35 11.63 -8.60 -3.06
N LEU A 36 12.10 -9.02 -4.23
CA LEU A 36 11.98 -10.41 -4.68
C LEU A 36 13.29 -11.13 -4.37
N SER A 37 13.21 -12.20 -3.58
CA SER A 37 14.34 -13.05 -3.20
C SER A 37 13.90 -14.50 -3.30
N PHE A 38 14.63 -15.32 -4.06
CA PHE A 38 14.35 -16.75 -4.13
C PHE A 38 15.61 -17.58 -4.35
N ASP A 39 15.55 -18.82 -3.85
CA ASP A 39 16.50 -19.89 -4.13
C ASP A 39 15.71 -21.09 -4.70
N GLN A 40 16.16 -21.61 -5.83
CA GLN A 40 15.53 -22.73 -6.50
C GLN A 40 16.57 -23.76 -6.94
N ALA A 41 16.39 -25.01 -6.49
CA ALA A 41 17.16 -26.14 -7.00
C ALA A 41 16.61 -26.60 -8.36
N CYS A 42 17.50 -26.82 -9.31
CA CYS A 42 17.20 -27.34 -10.63
C CYS A 42 17.03 -28.85 -10.63
N GLY A 43 16.08 -29.34 -11.43
CA GLY A 43 15.93 -30.76 -11.72
C GLY A 43 16.87 -31.24 -12.83
N PHE A 44 16.59 -32.45 -13.32
CA PHE A 44 17.22 -33.04 -14.49
C PHE A 44 16.75 -32.36 -15.78
N ASP A 45 17.62 -32.28 -16.79
CA ASP A 45 17.44 -31.54 -18.04
C ASP A 45 17.15 -30.05 -17.86
N SER A 46 17.64 -29.45 -16.77
CA SER A 46 17.48 -28.00 -16.57
C SER A 46 18.35 -27.23 -17.54
N VAL A 47 17.80 -26.17 -18.15
CA VAL A 47 18.57 -25.24 -19.00
C VAL A 47 19.69 -24.51 -18.24
N PHE A 48 19.62 -24.50 -16.90
CA PHE A 48 20.63 -23.92 -16.01
C PHE A 48 21.63 -24.96 -15.49
N GLY A 49 21.55 -26.21 -15.97
CA GLY A 49 22.37 -27.33 -15.55
C GLY A 49 21.72 -28.15 -14.44
N ASP A 50 21.89 -29.47 -14.51
CA ASP A 50 21.29 -30.43 -13.60
C ASP A 50 21.78 -30.26 -12.16
N GLY A 51 20.86 -30.22 -11.21
CA GLY A 51 21.17 -30.07 -9.79
C GLY A 51 21.71 -28.69 -9.37
N SER A 52 21.79 -27.73 -10.30
CA SER A 52 22.26 -26.37 -10.02
C SER A 52 21.29 -25.62 -9.11
N MET A 53 21.81 -24.71 -8.29
CA MET A 53 21.01 -23.79 -7.49
C MET A 53 20.96 -22.42 -8.19
N ILE A 54 19.74 -21.92 -8.42
CA ILE A 54 19.48 -20.58 -8.95
C ILE A 54 19.05 -19.72 -7.78
N SER A 55 19.75 -18.62 -7.57
CA SER A 55 19.46 -17.63 -6.54
C SER A 55 19.36 -16.25 -7.18
N LEU A 56 18.45 -15.41 -6.69
CA LEU A 56 18.27 -14.05 -7.18
C LEU A 56 17.72 -13.12 -6.10
N ASP A 57 18.31 -11.93 -5.98
CA ASP A 57 17.83 -10.83 -5.16
C ASP A 57 17.58 -9.57 -6.01
N LEU A 58 16.34 -9.07 -6.04
CA LEU A 58 15.96 -7.84 -6.76
C LEU A 58 15.18 -6.87 -5.88
N CYS A 59 15.51 -5.57 -5.95
CA CYS A 59 14.66 -4.52 -5.37
C CYS A 59 13.36 -4.37 -6.17
N GLN A 60 12.31 -3.81 -5.56
CA GLN A 60 11.00 -3.65 -6.19
C GLN A 60 11.04 -2.93 -7.55
N HIS A 61 11.92 -1.93 -7.69
CA HIS A 61 12.10 -1.21 -8.94
C HIS A 61 12.70 -2.10 -10.05
N CYS A 62 13.68 -2.94 -9.69
CA CYS A 62 14.26 -3.88 -10.65
C CYS A 62 13.28 -5.00 -11.00
N VAL A 63 12.46 -5.45 -10.06
CA VAL A 63 11.37 -6.40 -10.32
C VAL A 63 10.41 -5.82 -11.35
N GLN A 64 9.93 -4.59 -11.15
CA GLN A 64 9.02 -3.95 -12.11
C GLN A 64 9.66 -3.76 -13.48
N GLN A 65 10.93 -3.33 -13.54
CA GLN A 65 11.60 -3.09 -14.82
C GLN A 65 11.94 -4.39 -15.58
N VAL A 66 12.26 -5.48 -14.89
CA VAL A 66 12.69 -6.74 -15.53
C VAL A 66 11.53 -7.69 -15.75
N LEU A 67 10.55 -7.74 -14.85
CA LEU A 67 9.45 -8.70 -14.89
C LEU A 67 8.10 -8.03 -15.18
N GLY A 68 8.01 -6.70 -15.13
CA GLY A 68 6.76 -5.96 -15.08
C GLY A 68 5.77 -6.26 -16.20
N GLU A 69 6.24 -6.48 -17.43
CA GLU A 69 5.38 -6.85 -18.56
C GLU A 69 4.68 -8.21 -18.36
N TRP A 70 5.32 -9.13 -17.61
CA TRP A 70 4.81 -10.48 -17.34
C TRP A 70 4.08 -10.60 -15.99
N LEU A 71 4.14 -9.58 -15.14
CA LEU A 71 3.48 -9.59 -13.83
C LEU A 71 1.96 -9.43 -14.00
N ARG A 72 1.20 -10.32 -13.36
CA ARG A 72 -0.27 -10.19 -13.24
C ARG A 72 -0.60 -9.57 -11.89
N ILE A 73 -1.00 -8.30 -11.90
CA ILE A 73 -1.33 -7.53 -10.69
C ILE A 73 -2.84 -7.50 -10.49
N THR A 74 -3.32 -8.10 -9.40
CA THR A 74 -4.75 -8.09 -9.02
C THR A 74 -4.93 -7.16 -7.82
N PRO A 75 -5.74 -6.08 -7.91
CA PRO A 75 -6.00 -5.22 -6.77
C PRO A 75 -6.86 -5.93 -5.73
N THR A 76 -6.45 -5.89 -4.46
CA THR A 76 -7.24 -6.37 -3.32
C THR A 76 -8.17 -5.25 -2.85
N SER A 77 -9.19 -4.90 -3.64
CA SER A 77 -10.14 -3.88 -3.20
C SER A 77 -11.14 -4.45 -2.20
N THR A 78 -11.02 -4.06 -0.93
CA THR A 78 -12.19 -3.87 -0.05
C THR A 78 -12.70 -2.43 -0.13
N ALA A 79 -12.10 -1.60 -0.99
CA ALA A 79 -12.77 -0.41 -1.51
C ALA A 79 -13.74 -0.88 -2.61
N GLY A 80 -14.95 -0.31 -2.66
CA GLY A 80 -15.98 -0.64 -3.65
C GLY A 80 -15.51 -0.56 -5.10
N PRO A 81 -16.35 -0.97 -6.07
CA PRO A 81 -15.94 -1.10 -7.47
C PRO A 81 -15.25 0.18 -7.94
N ALA A 82 -14.05 0.01 -8.51
CA ALA A 82 -13.34 1.07 -9.19
C ALA A 82 -14.32 1.72 -10.18
N LEU A 83 -14.61 3.01 -9.95
CA LEU A 83 -15.43 3.77 -10.87
C LEU A 83 -14.78 3.67 -12.25
N SER A 84 -15.48 3.04 -13.20
CA SER A 84 -14.98 2.96 -14.57
C SER A 84 -14.77 4.37 -15.11
N PRO A 85 -13.86 4.58 -16.08
CA PRO A 85 -13.57 5.92 -16.61
C PRO A 85 -14.82 6.72 -17.01
N GLY A 86 -15.87 6.05 -17.50
CA GLY A 86 -17.14 6.68 -17.86
C GLY A 86 -18.02 7.12 -16.69
N VAL A 87 -17.72 6.73 -15.45
CA VAL A 87 -18.46 7.20 -14.27
C VAL A 87 -18.06 8.64 -13.92
N MET A 88 -16.78 9.00 -14.06
CA MET A 88 -16.34 10.40 -13.91
C MET A 88 -16.99 11.31 -14.97
N GLU A 89 -17.15 10.80 -16.19
CA GLU A 89 -17.81 11.50 -17.29
C GLU A 89 -19.31 11.71 -17.02
N LYS A 90 -19.99 10.69 -16.44
CA LYS A 90 -21.38 10.83 -15.99
C LYS A 90 -21.54 11.83 -14.85
N PHE A 91 -20.59 11.89 -13.90
CA PHE A 91 -20.63 12.90 -12.83
C PHE A 91 -20.42 14.32 -13.34
N ALA A 92 -19.65 14.53 -14.41
CA ALA A 92 -19.50 15.83 -15.05
C ALA A 92 -20.80 16.31 -15.74
N GLN A 93 -21.68 15.39 -16.14
CA GLN A 93 -22.97 15.73 -16.75
C GLN A 93 -24.03 16.16 -15.72
N PHE A 94 -23.89 15.75 -14.46
CA PHE A 94 -24.62 16.34 -13.34
C PHE A 94 -23.88 17.62 -12.92
N GLY A 95 -24.15 18.73 -13.61
CA GLY A 95 -23.56 20.03 -13.30
C GLY A 95 -23.74 20.48 -11.83
N SER A 96 -23.15 21.63 -11.49
CA SER A 96 -23.09 22.24 -10.14
C SER A 96 -24.41 22.28 -9.35
N ASP A 97 -25.54 22.16 -10.03
CA ASP A 97 -26.88 22.26 -9.46
C ASP A 97 -27.25 21.05 -8.61
N PHE A 98 -26.71 19.85 -8.88
CA PHE A 98 -26.95 18.66 -8.05
C PHE A 98 -26.30 18.79 -6.66
N MET A 99 -25.10 19.39 -6.57
CA MET A 99 -24.36 19.60 -5.31
C MET A 99 -24.95 20.74 -4.47
N ALA A 100 -25.73 21.65 -5.08
CA ALA A 100 -26.42 22.72 -4.38
C ALA A 100 -27.71 22.24 -3.67
N ALA A 101 -28.42 21.27 -4.27
CA ALA A 101 -29.68 20.74 -3.73
C ALA A 101 -29.50 19.66 -2.64
N GLY A 102 -28.28 19.12 -2.46
CA GLY A 102 -28.00 18.02 -1.53
C GLY A 102 -27.66 18.42 -0.09
N ARG A 103 -27.61 19.71 0.26
CA ARG A 103 -27.53 20.13 1.67
C ARG A 103 -28.91 20.09 2.30
N GLY A 104 -29.43 18.88 2.48
CA GLY A 104 -30.54 18.63 3.39
C GLY A 104 -30.15 19.12 4.78
N GLU A 105 -31.11 19.73 5.48
CA GLU A 105 -30.99 20.31 6.81
C GLU A 105 -30.68 19.22 7.85
N HIS A 106 -29.45 18.73 7.89
CA HIS A 106 -28.99 17.90 9.00
C HIS A 106 -28.44 18.82 10.09
N GLU A 107 -29.38 19.37 10.86
CA GLU A 107 -29.13 20.10 12.10
C GLU A 107 -28.39 19.20 13.09
N GLN A 108 -27.07 19.37 13.20
CA GLN A 108 -26.28 18.74 14.25
C GLN A 108 -26.48 19.50 15.57
N ALA A 109 -27.55 19.19 16.28
CA ALA A 109 -27.73 19.62 17.66
C ALA A 109 -27.02 18.65 18.63
N VAL A 110 -25.70 18.83 18.80
CA VAL A 110 -25.02 18.30 19.99
C VAL A 110 -25.28 19.26 21.16
N ARG A 111 -26.08 18.78 22.11
CA ARG A 111 -26.34 19.42 23.41
C ARG A 111 -25.05 19.56 24.21
N ALA A 112 -24.76 20.75 24.74
CA ALA A 112 -24.55 20.98 26.18
C ALA A 112 -24.01 22.39 26.48
N GLY A 113 -24.78 23.17 27.25
CA GLY A 113 -24.29 23.95 28.39
C GLY A 113 -23.36 25.15 28.15
N GLY A 114 -23.89 26.36 28.37
CA GLY A 114 -23.03 27.51 28.64
C GLY A 114 -23.69 28.88 28.46
N GLN A 115 -24.58 29.28 29.37
CA GLN A 115 -24.97 30.68 29.50
C GLN A 115 -23.72 31.54 29.79
N ARG A 116 -23.38 32.44 28.88
CA ARG A 116 -22.53 33.61 29.20
C ARG A 116 -23.28 34.89 28.82
N ARG A 117 -23.48 35.70 29.86
CA ARG A 117 -24.22 36.96 29.89
C ARG A 117 -23.57 38.00 28.96
N LYS A 118 -24.39 38.75 28.20
CA LYS A 118 -23.96 39.93 27.44
C LYS A 118 -23.63 41.08 28.41
N PRO A 119 -22.48 41.76 28.30
CA PRO A 119 -22.31 43.07 28.91
C PRO A 119 -22.99 44.12 28.03
N GLN A 120 -23.94 44.87 28.61
CA GLN A 120 -24.47 46.09 28.03
C GLN A 120 -23.38 47.17 28.04
N GLY A 121 -22.87 47.52 26.85
CA GLY A 121 -21.99 48.67 26.64
C GLY A 121 -22.81 49.93 26.39
N ARG A 122 -22.81 50.80 27.39
CA ARG A 122 -23.55 52.07 27.49
C ARG A 122 -22.85 53.15 26.65
N ARG A 123 -23.62 53.89 25.86
CA ARG A 123 -23.22 55.16 25.22
C ARG A 123 -22.65 56.13 26.27
N LYS A 124 -21.49 56.72 25.99
CA LYS A 124 -21.20 58.16 26.10
C LYS A 124 -19.99 58.47 25.23
#